data_AF-A0A538R4L3-F1
#
_entry.id   AF-A0A538R4L3-F1
#
_cell.length_a   1.000
_cell.length_b   1.000
_cell.length_c   1.000
_cell.angle_alpha   90.00
_cell.angle_beta   90.00
_cell.angle_gamma   90.00
#
_symmetry.space_group_name_H-M   'P 1'
#
loop_
_entity.id
_entity.type
_entity.pdbx_description
1 polymer ?
#
loop_
_entity_poly.entity_id
_entity_poly.type
_entity_poly.pdbx_seq_one_letter_code
_entity_poly.pdbx_strand_id
1 'polypeptide(L)'
;MIGLPFNDHQCLGAITQILATMVEENDPVLLELATKYPTTPQLIDYIRSLPQRDDRGDPTDGPRVHACTPPQRVRIGAPDPNCLERACVLVSVEEVNRPEHTYQLATVDTPVGMHTFPLVDGKPIVLDPRVTSECLECGLAINTPGPVAVEPRNAVAWMVDMAAQDAGQLRNGPSALYLGKNAIRRMLDDGAVPAPREIDAMGFLFAIAERCAHRYGTRAIGIVRTAARALADVLDAVLARRNAHIDIGGLKFDTPQWFDETAGAIGNVGLGVGSAYLRTKLAALDLPKLIGLPGGADAIIGLLEAELGDKGRTLGEFAHPPQLATFAKFAAPRTA
;
A
#
# COMPACT_ATOMS: atom_id res chain seq x y z
N MET A 1 -16.81 23.73 8.86
CA MET A 1 -17.92 22.79 9.09
C MET A 1 -17.40 21.42 9.52
N ILE A 2 -17.88 20.88 10.64
CA ILE A 2 -17.66 19.45 10.98
C ILE A 2 -18.62 18.60 10.13
N GLY A 3 -18.07 17.92 9.12
CA GLY A 3 -18.82 17.04 8.23
C GLY A 3 -19.09 15.67 8.84
N LEU A 4 -19.94 14.89 8.15
CA LEU A 4 -20.16 13.48 8.47
C LEU A 4 -18.83 12.72 8.44
N PRO A 5 -18.64 11.71 9.31
CA PRO A 5 -17.41 10.93 9.30
C PRO A 5 -17.26 10.20 7.97
N PHE A 6 -16.01 10.00 7.56
CA PHE A 6 -15.67 9.35 6.28
C PHE A 6 -16.13 7.89 6.23
N ASN A 7 -16.00 7.18 7.35
CA ASN A 7 -16.47 5.82 7.53
C ASN A 7 -16.92 5.61 8.98
N ASP A 8 -17.24 4.38 9.37
CA ASP A 8 -17.71 4.03 10.73
C ASP A 8 -18.79 5.01 11.23
N HIS A 9 -19.83 5.18 10.39
CA HIS A 9 -20.83 6.24 10.57
C HIS A 9 -21.60 6.12 11.90
N GLN A 10 -21.67 4.93 12.50
CA GLN A 10 -22.33 4.75 13.79
C GLN A 10 -21.48 5.30 14.94
N CYS A 11 -20.23 4.85 15.07
CA CYS A 11 -19.35 5.29 16.16
C CYS A 11 -18.91 6.74 15.95
N LEU A 12 -18.27 7.02 14.81
CA LEU A 12 -17.73 8.34 14.53
C LEU A 12 -18.83 9.38 14.35
N GLY A 13 -20.03 8.97 13.91
CA GLY A 13 -21.17 9.89 13.78
C GLY A 13 -21.67 10.40 15.13
N ALA A 14 -21.75 9.50 16.13
CA ALA A 14 -22.09 9.90 17.50
C ALA A 14 -21.02 10.83 18.10
N ILE A 15 -19.74 10.57 17.83
CA ILE A 15 -18.64 11.43 18.27
C ILE A 15 -18.69 12.79 17.58
N THR A 16 -18.85 12.82 16.26
CA THR A 16 -19.01 14.05 15.47
C THR A 16 -20.13 14.92 16.02
N GLN A 17 -21.27 14.33 16.40
CA GLN A 17 -22.38 15.09 16.99
C GLN A 17 -21.99 15.74 18.32
N ILE A 18 -21.24 15.04 19.19
CA ILE A 18 -20.72 15.60 20.44
C ILE A 18 -19.81 16.80 20.14
N LEU A 19 -18.88 16.66 19.18
CA LEU A 19 -17.96 17.75 18.83
C LEU A 19 -18.70 18.95 18.24
N ALA A 20 -19.68 18.72 17.37
CA ALA A 20 -20.50 19.78 16.79
C ALA A 20 -21.26 20.57 17.88
N THR A 21 -21.89 19.86 18.82
CA THR A 21 -22.57 20.50 19.96
C THR A 21 -21.60 21.31 20.82
N MET A 22 -20.40 20.79 21.13
CA MET A 22 -19.40 21.55 21.89
C MET A 22 -18.96 22.83 21.17
N VAL A 23 -18.82 22.80 19.84
CA VAL A 23 -18.49 23.99 19.04
C VAL A 23 -19.66 24.99 19.05
N GLU A 24 -20.89 24.53 18.79
CA GLU A 24 -22.10 25.36 18.78
C GLU A 24 -22.32 26.07 20.14
N GLU A 25 -22.05 25.36 21.24
CA GLU A 25 -22.19 25.88 22.60
C GLU A 25 -21.00 26.73 23.07
N ASN A 26 -19.98 26.90 22.22
CA ASN A 26 -18.73 27.60 22.56
C ASN A 26 -18.07 27.04 23.83
N ASP A 27 -17.89 25.72 23.88
CA ASP A 27 -17.30 25.03 25.02
C ASP A 27 -15.98 25.71 25.49
N PRO A 28 -15.85 26.06 26.79
CA PRO A 28 -14.71 26.82 27.29
C PRO A 28 -13.34 26.16 27.02
N VAL A 29 -13.27 24.83 27.01
CA VAL A 29 -12.02 24.10 26.73
C VAL A 29 -11.61 24.31 25.27
N LEU A 30 -12.56 24.32 24.35
CA LEU A 30 -12.30 24.59 22.94
C LEU A 30 -11.84 26.02 22.72
N LEU A 31 -12.48 27.00 23.35
CA LEU A 31 -12.10 28.42 23.24
C LEU A 31 -10.71 28.68 23.82
N GLU A 32 -10.36 28.04 24.94
CA GLU A 32 -9.03 28.15 25.54
C GLU A 32 -7.96 27.61 24.58
N LEU A 33 -8.18 26.41 24.02
CA LEU A 33 -7.26 25.80 23.06
C LEU A 33 -7.14 26.62 21.78
N ALA A 34 -8.26 27.12 21.24
CA ALA A 34 -8.30 27.99 20.07
C ALA A 34 -7.50 29.28 20.28
N THR A 35 -7.67 29.93 21.44
CA THR A 35 -6.93 31.14 21.82
C THR A 35 -5.45 30.88 21.95
N LYS A 36 -5.06 29.74 22.53
CA LYS A 36 -3.66 29.38 22.78
C LYS A 36 -2.93 28.91 21.52
N TYR A 37 -3.65 28.28 20.59
CA TYR A 37 -3.14 27.70 19.35
C TYR A 37 -3.94 28.21 18.15
N PRO A 38 -3.77 29.49 17.74
CA PRO A 38 -4.58 30.12 16.69
C PRO A 38 -4.26 29.59 15.27
N THR A 39 -3.17 28.85 15.09
CA THR A 39 -2.78 28.32 13.78
C THR A 39 -2.77 26.79 13.75
N THR A 40 -3.18 26.20 12.63
CA THR A 40 -3.17 24.74 12.43
C THR A 40 -1.80 24.13 12.73
N PRO A 41 -0.66 24.71 12.28
CA PRO A 41 0.66 24.18 12.63
C PRO A 41 0.92 24.18 14.13
N GLN A 42 0.57 25.25 14.85
CA GLN A 42 0.74 25.33 16.30
C GLN A 42 -0.13 24.29 17.03
N LEU A 43 -1.36 24.09 16.59
CA LEU A 43 -2.26 23.09 17.16
C LEU A 43 -1.75 21.67 16.91
N ILE A 44 -1.30 21.37 15.68
CA ILE A 44 -0.69 20.08 15.32
C ILE A 44 0.54 19.82 16.19
N ASP A 45 1.44 20.79 16.31
CA ASP A 45 2.67 20.66 17.11
C ASP A 45 2.34 20.44 18.59
N TYR A 46 1.35 21.17 19.13
CA TYR A 46 0.85 20.93 20.47
C TYR A 46 0.32 19.52 20.65
N ILE A 47 -0.59 19.07 19.79
CA ILE A 47 -1.18 17.73 19.87
C ILE A 47 -0.06 16.67 19.82
N ARG A 48 0.86 16.78 18.85
CA ARG A 48 2.00 15.85 18.70
C ARG A 48 2.97 15.87 19.89
N SER A 49 3.05 16.97 20.63
CA SER A 49 3.88 17.08 21.83
C SER A 49 3.33 16.32 23.04
N LEU A 50 2.01 16.03 23.06
CA LEU A 50 1.39 15.33 24.18
C LEU A 50 1.82 13.86 24.22
N PRO A 51 1.94 13.24 25.42
CA PRO A 51 2.03 11.79 25.52
C PRO A 51 0.76 11.12 25.01
N GLN A 52 0.86 9.87 24.55
CA GLN A 52 -0.29 9.09 24.11
C GLN A 52 -0.60 7.97 25.10
N ARG A 53 -1.86 7.93 25.58
CA ARG A 53 -2.41 6.81 26.37
C ARG A 53 -3.55 6.13 25.61
N ASP A 54 -3.24 5.00 24.97
CA ASP A 54 -4.21 4.21 24.21
C ASP A 54 -5.40 3.76 25.07
N ASP A 55 -6.61 3.77 24.50
CA ASP A 55 -7.82 3.29 25.17
C ASP A 55 -7.84 1.76 25.15
N ARG A 56 -7.94 1.16 26.34
CA ARG A 56 -8.02 -0.30 26.53
C ARG A 56 -9.44 -0.81 26.73
N GLY A 57 -10.44 0.07 26.61
CA GLY A 57 -11.86 -0.28 26.78
C GLY A 57 -12.31 -0.39 28.23
N ASP A 58 -11.56 0.16 29.21
CA ASP A 58 -11.94 0.17 30.62
C ASP A 58 -13.24 0.99 30.83
N PRO A 59 -14.37 0.38 31.21
CA PRO A 59 -15.65 1.07 31.35
C PRO A 59 -15.64 2.29 32.28
N THR A 60 -14.67 2.39 33.19
CA THR A 60 -14.54 3.49 34.16
C THR A 60 -13.61 4.61 33.71
N ASP A 61 -12.90 4.44 32.60
CA ASP A 61 -11.91 5.38 32.09
C ASP A 61 -12.54 6.51 31.27
N GLY A 62 -13.14 7.48 31.98
CA GLY A 62 -13.66 8.72 31.41
C GLY A 62 -15.02 8.60 30.71
N PRO A 63 -15.54 9.71 30.15
CA PRO A 63 -16.75 9.68 29.35
C PRO A 63 -16.57 8.78 28.12
N ARG A 64 -17.54 7.88 27.91
CA ARG A 64 -17.51 6.90 26.83
C ARG A 64 -18.68 7.07 25.89
N VAL A 65 -18.42 6.88 24.61
CA VAL A 65 -19.42 6.85 23.54
C VAL A 65 -19.81 5.40 23.26
N HIS A 66 -20.99 5.02 23.78
CA HIS A 66 -21.51 3.65 23.68
C HIS A 66 -22.05 3.27 22.31
N ALA A 67 -22.17 4.22 21.37
CA ALA A 67 -22.47 3.91 19.97
C ALA A 67 -21.32 3.14 19.29
N CYS A 68 -20.11 3.24 19.84
CA CYS A 68 -18.93 2.53 19.36
C CYS A 68 -18.84 1.11 19.91
N THR A 69 -18.22 0.20 19.15
CA THR A 69 -17.93 -1.18 19.59
C THR A 69 -16.43 -1.50 19.40
N PRO A 70 -15.64 -1.59 20.48
CA PRO A 70 -16.02 -1.32 21.87
C PRO A 70 -16.29 0.18 22.12
N PRO A 71 -17.01 0.54 23.20
CA PRO A 71 -17.26 1.93 23.56
C PRO A 71 -15.96 2.73 23.63
N GLN A 72 -15.91 3.90 23.01
CA GLN A 72 -14.67 4.70 22.91
C GLN A 72 -14.64 5.81 23.95
N ARG A 73 -13.50 6.01 24.61
CA ARG A 73 -13.25 7.17 25.48
C ARG A 73 -13.02 8.43 24.67
N VAL A 74 -13.68 9.52 25.05
CA VAL A 74 -13.52 10.84 24.39
C VAL A 74 -13.35 11.96 25.44
N ARG A 75 -12.10 12.34 25.72
CA ARG A 75 -11.76 13.46 26.60
C ARG A 75 -11.10 14.59 25.80
N ILE A 76 -11.80 15.69 25.61
CA ILE A 76 -11.25 16.89 24.98
C ILE A 76 -10.34 17.63 25.97
N GLY A 77 -9.15 18.04 25.52
CA GLY A 77 -8.17 18.74 26.36
C GLY A 77 -7.40 17.85 27.36
N ALA A 78 -7.51 16.52 27.25
CA ALA A 78 -6.74 15.61 28.09
C ALA A 78 -5.22 15.78 27.87
N PRO A 79 -4.39 15.65 28.93
CA PRO A 79 -2.94 15.75 28.80
C PRO A 79 -2.31 14.52 28.13
N ASP A 80 -3.06 13.42 27.99
CA ASP A 80 -2.60 12.12 27.50
C ASP A 80 -3.54 11.49 26.45
N PRO A 81 -3.89 12.20 25.36
CA PRO A 81 -4.94 11.76 24.45
C PRO A 81 -4.52 10.55 23.61
N ASN A 82 -5.46 9.63 23.37
CA ASN A 82 -5.34 8.57 22.36
C ASN A 82 -5.50 9.14 20.93
N CYS A 83 -5.34 8.31 19.89
CA CYS A 83 -5.46 8.76 18.50
C CYS A 83 -6.83 9.40 18.15
N LEU A 84 -7.92 8.82 18.65
CA LEU A 84 -9.27 9.35 18.49
C LEU A 84 -9.42 10.72 19.17
N GLU A 85 -9.01 10.85 20.42
CA GLU A 85 -9.06 12.10 21.20
C GLU A 85 -8.22 13.19 20.52
N ARG A 86 -7.04 12.86 19.97
CA ARG A 86 -6.21 13.78 19.17
C ARG A 86 -6.95 14.29 17.94
N ALA A 87 -7.59 13.38 17.19
CA ALA A 87 -8.38 13.73 16.02
C ALA A 87 -9.56 14.63 16.39
N CYS A 88 -10.25 14.31 17.49
CA CYS A 88 -11.36 15.11 18.00
C CYS A 88 -10.93 16.53 18.35
N VAL A 89 -9.82 16.69 19.08
CA VAL A 89 -9.28 18.02 19.45
C VAL A 89 -8.96 18.84 18.21
N LEU A 90 -8.32 18.25 17.18
CA LEU A 90 -8.02 18.99 15.96
C LEU A 90 -9.30 19.45 15.25
N VAL A 91 -10.25 18.53 15.03
CA VAL A 91 -11.52 18.83 14.34
C VAL A 91 -12.30 19.93 15.05
N SER A 92 -12.44 19.84 16.37
CA SER A 92 -13.25 20.80 17.13
C SER A 92 -12.57 22.18 17.24
N VAL A 93 -11.25 22.23 17.45
CA VAL A 93 -10.53 23.50 17.59
C VAL A 93 -10.35 24.20 16.24
N GLU A 94 -10.07 23.45 15.17
CA GLU A 94 -9.99 24.04 13.84
C GLU A 94 -11.37 24.49 13.31
N GLU A 95 -12.47 23.83 13.70
CA GLU A 95 -13.81 24.36 13.40
C GLU A 95 -14.04 25.75 14.01
N VAL A 96 -13.55 25.97 15.24
CA VAL A 96 -13.62 27.28 15.90
C VAL A 96 -12.72 28.31 15.20
N ASN A 97 -11.48 27.93 14.87
CA ASN A 97 -10.48 28.85 14.30
C ASN A 97 -10.70 29.15 12.82
N ARG A 98 -11.18 28.18 12.05
CA ARG A 98 -11.25 28.16 10.58
C ARG A 98 -12.49 27.42 10.08
N PRO A 99 -13.70 27.97 10.27
CA PRO A 99 -14.95 27.30 9.90
C PRO A 99 -15.14 27.11 8.39
N GLU A 100 -14.31 27.74 7.54
CA GLU A 100 -14.34 27.66 6.09
C GLU A 100 -13.94 26.29 5.51
N HIS A 101 -13.25 25.45 6.27
CA HIS A 101 -12.84 24.12 5.84
C HIS A 101 -13.85 23.05 6.26
N THR A 102 -13.80 21.90 5.59
CA THR A 102 -14.55 20.71 5.99
C THR A 102 -13.67 19.79 6.83
N TYR A 103 -14.09 19.53 8.07
CA TYR A 103 -13.40 18.63 8.99
C TYR A 103 -14.17 17.33 9.14
N GLN A 104 -13.48 16.19 9.04
CA GLN A 104 -14.10 14.87 9.22
C GLN A 104 -13.22 13.98 10.09
N LEU A 105 -13.81 12.94 10.66
CA LEU A 105 -13.09 11.84 11.28
C LEU A 105 -13.07 10.64 10.33
N ALA A 106 -11.95 9.92 10.31
CA ALA A 106 -11.79 8.67 9.58
C ALA A 106 -11.05 7.67 10.45
N THR A 107 -11.42 6.39 10.37
CA THR A 107 -10.70 5.30 11.01
C THR A 107 -10.26 4.29 9.95
N VAL A 108 -8.97 3.98 9.88
CA VAL A 108 -8.44 2.96 8.94
C VAL A 108 -7.58 1.96 9.68
N ASP A 109 -7.45 0.77 9.11
CA ASP A 109 -6.50 -0.22 9.60
C ASP A 109 -5.09 0.19 9.17
N THR A 110 -4.15 0.22 10.13
CA THR A 110 -2.76 0.65 9.94
C THR A 110 -1.80 -0.38 10.54
N PRO A 111 -0.48 -0.30 10.29
CA PRO A 111 0.48 -1.21 10.90
C PRO A 111 0.46 -1.22 12.44
N VAL A 112 -0.04 -0.14 13.07
CA VAL A 112 -0.14 -0.01 14.54
C VAL A 112 -1.54 -0.34 15.07
N GLY A 113 -2.41 -0.89 14.21
CA GLY A 113 -3.81 -1.22 14.51
C GLY A 113 -4.79 -0.20 13.94
N MET A 114 -6.07 -0.34 14.33
CA MET A 114 -7.12 0.61 13.97
C MET A 114 -6.76 2.01 14.46
N HIS A 115 -6.70 2.97 13.53
CA HIS A 115 -6.22 4.31 13.80
C HIS A 115 -7.24 5.35 13.34
N THR A 116 -7.68 6.20 14.26
CA THR A 116 -8.55 7.33 13.96
C THR A 116 -7.73 8.60 13.80
N PHE A 117 -8.01 9.35 12.73
CA PHE A 117 -7.31 10.57 12.37
C PHE A 117 -8.29 11.57 11.73
N PRO A 118 -7.95 12.87 11.74
CA PRO A 118 -8.81 13.88 11.14
C PRO A 118 -8.51 14.08 9.65
N LEU A 119 -9.55 14.43 8.90
CA LEU A 119 -9.47 14.91 7.53
C LEU A 119 -9.76 16.41 7.50
N VAL A 120 -8.98 17.15 6.71
CA VAL A 120 -9.26 18.55 6.36
C VAL A 120 -9.42 18.60 4.84
N ASP A 121 -10.61 18.98 4.38
CA ASP A 121 -10.99 18.98 2.95
C ASP A 121 -10.68 17.64 2.26
N GLY A 122 -10.97 16.53 2.95
CA GLY A 122 -10.74 15.17 2.47
C GLY A 122 -9.28 14.69 2.55
N LYS A 123 -8.34 15.50 3.04
CA LYS A 123 -6.92 15.12 3.18
C LYS A 123 -6.58 14.73 4.62
N PRO A 124 -5.84 13.63 4.84
CA PRO A 124 -5.44 13.21 6.17
C PRO A 124 -4.45 14.19 6.82
N ILE A 125 -4.64 14.47 8.11
CA ILE A 125 -3.62 15.14 8.93
C ILE A 125 -3.01 14.11 9.89
N VAL A 126 -1.69 13.92 9.77
CA VAL A 126 -0.94 12.96 10.61
C VAL A 126 -0.73 13.54 12.00
N LEU A 127 -1.38 12.98 13.03
CA LEU A 127 -1.19 13.43 14.43
C LEU A 127 -0.39 12.45 15.29
N ASP A 128 -0.30 11.19 14.88
CA ASP A 128 0.49 10.16 15.53
C ASP A 128 1.76 9.90 14.71
N PRO A 129 2.97 10.13 15.27
CA PRO A 129 4.23 9.92 14.54
C PRO A 129 4.51 8.46 14.19
N ARG A 130 3.74 7.51 14.72
CA ARG A 130 3.85 6.08 14.41
C ARG A 130 3.18 5.70 13.09
N VAL A 131 2.37 6.59 12.50
CA VAL A 131 1.73 6.38 11.19
C VAL A 131 2.22 7.42 10.17
N THR A 132 2.31 7.01 8.92
CA THR A 132 2.74 7.86 7.79
C THR A 132 1.54 8.42 7.03
N SER A 133 1.71 9.55 6.36
CA SER A 133 0.67 10.13 5.48
C SER A 133 0.20 9.14 4.43
N GLU A 134 1.15 8.41 3.84
CA GLU A 134 0.95 7.44 2.78
C GLU A 134 0.12 6.24 3.28
N CYS A 135 0.35 5.82 4.52
CA CYS A 135 -0.48 4.82 5.17
C CYS A 135 -1.93 5.28 5.32
N LEU A 136 -2.16 6.53 5.75
CA LEU A 136 -3.50 7.06 5.93
C LEU A 136 -4.21 7.26 4.57
N GLU A 137 -3.53 7.80 3.57
CA GLU A 137 -4.08 8.00 2.24
C GLU A 137 -4.44 6.69 1.54
N CYS A 138 -3.57 5.68 1.60
CA CYS A 138 -3.89 4.37 1.05
C CYS A 138 -5.03 3.70 1.84
N GLY A 139 -5.05 3.85 3.17
CA GLY A 139 -6.15 3.42 4.02
C GLY A 139 -7.48 4.03 3.60
N LEU A 140 -7.52 5.35 3.35
CA LEU A 140 -8.71 6.02 2.81
C LEU A 140 -9.10 5.44 1.45
N ALA A 141 -8.15 5.33 0.52
CA ALA A 141 -8.42 4.87 -0.83
C ALA A 141 -8.96 3.43 -0.90
N ILE A 142 -8.57 2.55 0.02
CA ILE A 142 -9.16 1.22 0.17
C ILE A 142 -10.62 1.30 0.62
N ASN A 143 -10.95 2.27 1.46
CA ASN A 143 -12.30 2.45 2.02
C ASN A 143 -13.22 3.33 1.15
N THR A 144 -12.69 4.09 0.19
CA THR A 144 -13.48 4.92 -0.74
C THR A 144 -14.27 4.06 -1.73
N PRO A 145 -15.59 4.26 -1.90
CA PRO A 145 -16.35 3.60 -2.96
C PRO A 145 -15.83 3.98 -4.36
N GLY A 146 -15.83 3.02 -5.30
CA GLY A 146 -15.39 3.27 -6.67
C GLY A 146 -13.88 3.05 -6.88
N PRO A 147 -13.30 3.62 -7.97
CA PRO A 147 -11.88 3.42 -8.30
C PRO A 147 -10.93 3.91 -7.21
N VAL A 148 -9.89 3.14 -6.95
CA VAL A 148 -8.82 3.50 -6.02
C VAL A 148 -7.94 4.57 -6.66
N ALA A 149 -8.05 5.81 -6.20
CA ALA A 149 -7.18 6.90 -6.61
C ALA A 149 -6.10 7.11 -5.54
N VAL A 150 -4.86 6.70 -5.85
CA VAL A 150 -3.69 6.88 -4.97
C VAL A 150 -2.56 7.45 -5.82
N GLU A 151 -1.84 8.43 -5.29
CA GLU A 151 -0.64 8.94 -5.94
C GLU A 151 0.41 7.82 -6.07
N PRO A 152 1.06 7.63 -7.24
CA PRO A 152 2.02 6.54 -7.42
C PRO A 152 3.13 6.50 -6.36
N ARG A 153 3.63 7.66 -5.93
CA ARG A 153 4.66 7.73 -4.87
C ARG A 153 4.14 7.20 -3.53
N ASN A 154 2.89 7.48 -3.19
CA ASN A 154 2.28 7.05 -1.93
C ASN A 154 1.96 5.55 -1.97
N ALA A 155 1.53 5.03 -3.13
CA ALA A 155 1.38 3.59 -3.34
C ALA A 155 2.70 2.83 -3.18
N VAL A 156 3.81 3.37 -3.70
CA VAL A 156 5.14 2.78 -3.54
C VAL A 156 5.62 2.84 -2.09
N ALA A 157 5.50 3.99 -1.43
CA ALA A 157 5.88 4.14 -0.03
C ALA A 157 5.09 3.19 0.88
N TRP A 158 3.77 3.13 0.71
CA TRP A 158 2.91 2.25 1.49
C TRP A 158 3.20 0.76 1.23
N MET A 159 3.50 0.37 -0.01
CA MET A 159 3.96 -0.99 -0.33
C MET A 159 5.27 -1.35 0.40
N VAL A 160 6.22 -0.40 0.49
CA VAL A 160 7.47 -0.60 1.26
C VAL A 160 7.16 -0.74 2.75
N ASP A 161 6.26 0.08 3.30
CA ASP A 161 5.84 0.01 4.70
C ASP A 161 5.13 -1.31 5.02
N MET A 162 4.27 -1.80 4.10
CA MET A 162 3.68 -3.14 4.21
C MET A 162 4.75 -4.22 4.26
N ALA A 163 5.72 -4.19 3.35
CA ALA A 163 6.79 -5.18 3.35
C ALA A 163 7.58 -5.15 4.66
N ALA A 164 7.77 -3.97 5.26
CA ALA A 164 8.52 -3.80 6.50
C ALA A 164 7.89 -4.53 7.70
N GLN A 165 6.56 -4.65 7.75
CA GLN A 165 5.84 -5.30 8.86
C GLN A 165 6.25 -6.78 9.03
N ASP A 166 6.39 -7.50 7.91
CA ASP A 166 6.66 -8.94 7.93
C ASP A 166 8.14 -9.25 7.63
N ALA A 167 8.90 -8.32 7.03
CA ALA A 167 10.30 -8.53 6.74
C ALA A 167 11.14 -8.81 8.00
N GLY A 168 10.81 -8.17 9.13
CA GLY A 168 11.51 -8.40 10.41
C GLY A 168 11.40 -9.84 10.93
N GLN A 169 10.41 -10.60 10.48
CA GLN A 169 10.19 -11.99 10.89
C GLN A 169 11.06 -12.99 10.12
N LEU A 170 11.78 -12.52 9.09
CA LEU A 170 12.59 -13.36 8.20
C LEU A 170 14.07 -13.13 8.46
N ARG A 171 14.86 -14.22 8.51
CA ARG A 171 16.30 -14.19 8.87
C ARG A 171 17.11 -13.13 8.12
N ASN A 172 16.86 -12.94 6.82
CA ASN A 172 17.54 -11.95 5.98
C ASN A 172 16.60 -10.83 5.49
N GLY A 173 15.38 -10.77 6.03
CA GLY A 173 14.34 -9.86 5.57
C GLY A 173 14.68 -8.38 5.74
N PRO A 174 15.22 -7.91 6.87
CA PRO A 174 15.59 -6.50 7.04
C PRO A 174 16.63 -6.02 6.03
N SER A 175 17.64 -6.84 5.75
CA SER A 175 18.67 -6.50 4.75
C SER A 175 18.12 -6.51 3.33
N ALA A 176 17.28 -7.48 2.97
CA ALA A 176 16.61 -7.53 1.67
C ALA A 176 15.66 -6.35 1.48
N LEU A 177 14.89 -5.99 2.50
CA LEU A 177 14.02 -4.81 2.51
C LEU A 177 14.83 -3.52 2.29
N TYR A 178 15.93 -3.34 3.03
CA TYR A 178 16.81 -2.17 2.89
C TYR A 178 17.38 -2.06 1.47
N LEU A 179 17.88 -3.18 0.92
CA LEU A 179 18.42 -3.21 -0.45
C LEU A 179 17.35 -2.91 -1.50
N GLY A 180 16.19 -3.55 -1.41
CA GLY A 180 15.07 -3.35 -2.35
C GLY A 180 14.52 -1.93 -2.30
N LYS A 181 14.28 -1.39 -1.10
CA LYS A 181 13.83 0.00 -0.90
C LYS A 181 14.80 1.01 -1.52
N ASN A 182 16.10 0.87 -1.26
CA ASN A 182 17.10 1.80 -1.79
C ASN A 182 17.29 1.66 -3.30
N ALA A 183 17.13 0.45 -3.85
CA ALA A 183 17.14 0.23 -5.28
C ALA A 183 15.97 0.93 -5.97
N ILE A 184 14.75 0.78 -5.43
CA ILE A 184 13.55 1.48 -5.92
C ILE A 184 13.78 3.00 -5.86
N ARG A 185 14.27 3.52 -4.73
CA ARG A 185 14.50 4.96 -4.58
C ARG A 185 15.48 5.50 -5.62
N ARG A 186 16.66 4.89 -5.76
CA ARG A 186 17.67 5.32 -6.75
C ARG A 186 17.17 5.15 -8.18
N MET A 187 16.39 4.11 -8.46
CA MET A 187 15.79 3.91 -9.78
C MET A 187 14.80 5.03 -10.12
N LEU A 188 13.95 5.43 -9.17
CA LEU A 188 12.94 6.47 -9.37
C LEU A 188 13.52 7.89 -9.39
N ASP A 189 14.44 8.19 -8.48
CA ASP A 189 14.96 9.55 -8.29
C ASP A 189 16.15 9.84 -9.22
N ASP A 190 17.03 8.86 -9.41
CA ASP A 190 18.29 9.05 -10.16
C ASP A 190 18.29 8.35 -11.53
N GLY A 191 17.25 7.57 -11.86
CA GLY A 191 17.22 6.72 -13.05
C GLY A 191 18.29 5.62 -13.03
N ALA A 192 18.81 5.27 -11.84
CA ALA A 192 19.89 4.31 -11.70
C ALA A 192 19.42 2.88 -11.99
N VAL A 193 20.25 2.14 -12.73
CA VAL A 193 20.00 0.74 -13.06
C VAL A 193 20.31 -0.13 -11.84
N PRO A 194 19.34 -0.86 -11.27
CA PRO A 194 19.59 -1.75 -10.15
C PRO A 194 20.52 -2.91 -10.52
N ALA A 195 21.40 -3.31 -9.62
CA ALA A 195 22.21 -4.51 -9.79
C ALA A 195 21.35 -5.79 -9.69
N PRO A 196 21.78 -6.96 -10.21
CA PRO A 196 20.98 -8.19 -10.16
C PRO A 196 20.48 -8.56 -8.75
N ARG A 197 21.34 -8.44 -7.74
CA ARG A 197 20.99 -8.66 -6.32
C ARG A 197 19.92 -7.69 -5.80
N GLU A 198 19.87 -6.49 -6.36
CA GLU A 198 18.91 -5.45 -5.99
C GLU A 198 17.55 -5.71 -6.64
N ILE A 199 17.54 -6.21 -7.87
CA ILE A 199 16.33 -6.69 -8.55
C ILE A 199 15.72 -7.86 -7.75
N ASP A 200 16.54 -8.82 -7.31
CA ASP A 200 16.06 -9.92 -6.46
C ASP A 200 15.47 -9.40 -5.13
N ALA A 201 16.10 -8.38 -4.53
CA ALA A 201 15.61 -7.73 -3.31
C ALA A 201 14.30 -6.94 -3.54
N MET A 202 14.12 -6.33 -4.72
CA MET A 202 12.86 -5.69 -5.12
C MET A 202 11.75 -6.74 -5.28
N GLY A 203 12.03 -7.88 -5.91
CA GLY A 203 11.06 -8.99 -6.02
C GLY A 203 10.65 -9.55 -4.67
N PHE A 204 11.61 -9.71 -3.75
CA PHE A 204 11.31 -10.06 -2.35
C PHE A 204 10.38 -9.03 -1.70
N LEU A 205 10.67 -7.74 -1.83
CA LEU A 205 9.85 -6.66 -1.27
C LEU A 205 8.41 -6.74 -1.78
N PHE A 206 8.21 -6.90 -3.08
CA PHE A 206 6.87 -7.01 -3.67
C PHE A 206 6.10 -8.23 -3.15
N ALA A 207 6.76 -9.38 -3.04
CA ALA A 207 6.15 -10.60 -2.53
C ALA A 207 5.68 -10.46 -1.07
N ILE A 208 6.52 -9.85 -0.21
CA ILE A 208 6.15 -9.62 1.19
C ILE A 208 5.04 -8.57 1.29
N ALA A 209 5.11 -7.49 0.51
CA ALA A 209 4.06 -6.47 0.49
C ALA A 209 2.71 -7.06 0.06
N GLU A 210 2.68 -7.88 -0.98
CA GLU A 210 1.44 -8.54 -1.44
C GLU A 210 0.88 -9.48 -0.36
N ARG A 211 1.74 -10.26 0.30
CA ARG A 211 1.34 -11.10 1.44
C ARG A 211 0.70 -10.27 2.56
N CYS A 212 1.31 -9.13 2.92
CA CYS A 212 0.74 -8.23 3.92
C CYS A 212 -0.59 -7.63 3.46
N ALA A 213 -0.71 -7.28 2.17
CA ALA A 213 -1.91 -6.69 1.59
C ALA A 213 -3.15 -7.59 1.71
N HIS A 214 -2.97 -8.91 1.78
CA HIS A 214 -4.07 -9.84 2.03
C HIS A 214 -4.81 -9.56 3.35
N ARG A 215 -4.14 -9.03 4.38
CA ARG A 215 -4.78 -8.63 5.64
C ARG A 215 -5.80 -7.50 5.45
N TYR A 216 -5.60 -6.68 4.42
CA TYR A 216 -6.39 -5.47 4.13
C TYR A 216 -7.39 -5.67 2.97
N GLY A 217 -7.45 -6.87 2.38
CA GLY A 217 -8.42 -7.23 1.35
C GLY A 217 -8.00 -6.93 -0.09
N THR A 218 -8.91 -7.20 -1.04
CA THR A 218 -8.62 -7.23 -2.48
C THR A 218 -8.20 -5.89 -3.08
N ARG A 219 -8.70 -4.77 -2.53
CA ARG A 219 -8.34 -3.42 -2.96
C ARG A 219 -6.88 -3.10 -2.63
N ALA A 220 -6.42 -3.49 -1.44
CA ALA A 220 -5.02 -3.34 -1.04
C ALA A 220 -4.08 -4.16 -1.94
N ILE A 221 -4.45 -5.40 -2.24
CA ILE A 221 -3.73 -6.25 -3.20
C ILE A 221 -3.66 -5.57 -4.57
N GLY A 222 -4.75 -4.95 -5.02
CA GLY A 222 -4.81 -4.18 -6.26
C GLY A 222 -3.80 -3.03 -6.30
N ILE A 223 -3.70 -2.24 -5.22
CA ILE A 223 -2.72 -1.15 -5.10
C ILE A 223 -1.30 -1.70 -5.21
N VAL A 224 -0.97 -2.73 -4.42
CA VAL A 224 0.38 -3.32 -4.39
C VAL A 224 0.78 -3.90 -5.75
N ARG A 225 -0.10 -4.68 -6.38
CA ARG A 225 0.16 -5.26 -7.71
C ARG A 225 0.32 -4.19 -8.79
N THR A 226 -0.49 -3.13 -8.74
CA THR A 226 -0.42 -2.03 -9.70
C THR A 226 0.88 -1.24 -9.52
N ALA A 227 1.28 -0.95 -8.28
CA ALA A 227 2.55 -0.30 -7.97
C ALA A 227 3.75 -1.16 -8.39
N ALA A 228 3.75 -2.46 -8.08
CA ALA A 228 4.80 -3.39 -8.49
C ALA A 228 4.93 -3.49 -10.01
N ARG A 229 3.80 -3.51 -10.74
CA ARG A 229 3.79 -3.49 -12.21
C ARG A 229 4.37 -2.20 -12.76
N ALA A 230 3.95 -1.05 -12.23
CA ALA A 230 4.49 0.24 -12.65
C ALA A 230 6.01 0.32 -12.41
N LEU A 231 6.51 -0.20 -11.29
CA LEU A 231 7.94 -0.27 -11.02
C LEU A 231 8.69 -1.24 -11.95
N ALA A 232 8.06 -2.34 -12.35
CA ALA A 232 8.63 -3.25 -13.34
C ALA A 232 8.73 -2.58 -14.72
N ASP A 233 7.72 -1.81 -15.13
CA ASP A 233 7.74 -1.05 -16.38
C ASP A 233 8.85 0.03 -16.37
N VAL A 234 9.06 0.70 -15.23
CA VAL A 234 10.19 1.64 -15.04
C VAL A 234 11.53 0.93 -15.11
N LEU A 235 11.66 -0.24 -14.48
CA LEU A 235 12.87 -1.06 -14.54
C LEU A 235 13.20 -1.45 -15.98
N ASP A 236 12.19 -1.89 -16.75
CA ASP A 236 12.34 -2.22 -18.16
C ASP A 236 12.83 -1.02 -18.98
N ALA A 237 12.25 0.16 -18.75
CA ALA A 237 12.67 1.39 -19.42
C ALA A 237 14.12 1.79 -19.07
N VAL A 238 14.52 1.65 -17.80
CA VAL A 238 15.87 1.96 -17.33
C VAL A 238 16.90 0.97 -17.88
N LEU A 239 16.55 -0.33 -17.98
CA LEU A 239 17.41 -1.35 -18.58
C LEU A 239 17.58 -1.13 -20.09
N ALA A 240 16.49 -0.80 -20.80
CA ALA A 240 16.51 -0.53 -22.23
C ALA A 240 17.40 0.68 -22.59
N ARG A 241 17.37 1.76 -21.79
CA ARG A 241 18.23 2.94 -21.98
C ARG A 241 19.73 2.64 -21.90
N ARG A 242 20.13 1.53 -21.26
CA ARG A 242 21.54 1.19 -21.03
C ARG A 242 22.17 0.40 -22.17
N ASN A 243 21.41 -0.12 -23.16
CA ASN A 243 21.94 -1.08 -24.16
C ASN A 243 22.85 -2.14 -23.53
N ALA A 244 22.40 -2.76 -22.42
CA ALA A 244 23.20 -3.72 -21.69
C ALA A 244 22.61 -5.12 -21.88
N HIS A 245 23.33 -5.96 -22.63
CA HIS A 245 23.13 -7.40 -22.62
C HIS A 245 22.91 -7.90 -21.19
N ILE A 246 21.72 -8.47 -20.95
CA ILE A 246 21.40 -9.09 -19.67
C ILE A 246 21.86 -10.53 -19.77
N ASP A 247 22.91 -10.88 -19.02
CA ASP A 247 23.38 -12.24 -18.86
C ASP A 247 22.55 -12.92 -17.77
N ILE A 248 21.66 -13.83 -18.18
CA ILE A 248 20.80 -14.60 -17.26
C ILE A 248 21.35 -16.02 -17.22
N GLY A 249 22.07 -16.36 -16.15
CA GLY A 249 22.54 -17.72 -15.91
C GLY A 249 23.54 -18.26 -16.94
N GLY A 250 24.33 -17.40 -17.58
CA GLY A 250 25.30 -17.79 -18.62
C GLY A 250 24.72 -17.82 -20.04
N LEU A 251 23.48 -17.38 -20.24
CA LEU A 251 22.86 -17.21 -21.55
C LEU A 251 22.85 -15.72 -21.92
N LYS A 252 23.62 -15.39 -22.95
CA LYS A 252 23.59 -14.09 -23.63
C LYS A 252 22.36 -14.02 -24.53
N PHE A 253 21.51 -13.04 -24.31
CA PHE A 253 20.47 -12.67 -25.26
C PHE A 253 20.97 -11.48 -26.09
N ASP A 254 21.18 -11.73 -27.38
CA ASP A 254 21.31 -10.65 -28.36
C ASP A 254 19.90 -10.12 -28.66
N THR A 255 19.74 -8.80 -28.62
CA THR A 255 18.54 -8.14 -29.15
C THR A 255 18.37 -8.54 -30.61
N PRO A 256 17.25 -9.18 -31.00
CA PRO A 256 17.05 -9.62 -32.37
C PRO A 256 17.02 -8.42 -33.34
N GLN A 257 17.67 -8.54 -34.50
CA GLN A 257 17.76 -7.48 -35.54
C GLN A 257 16.41 -6.98 -36.09
N TRP A 258 15.29 -7.69 -35.85
CA TRP A 258 13.96 -7.23 -36.30
C TRP A 258 13.38 -6.10 -35.43
N PHE A 259 14.06 -5.74 -34.33
CA PHE A 259 13.71 -4.60 -33.49
C PHE A 259 14.04 -3.23 -34.12
N ASP A 260 14.97 -3.16 -35.09
CA ASP A 260 15.35 -1.88 -35.71
C ASP A 260 14.39 -1.41 -36.82
N GLU A 261 13.64 -2.32 -37.46
CA GLU A 261 12.79 -1.97 -38.61
C GLU A 261 11.29 -1.81 -38.28
N THR A 262 10.87 -2.00 -37.03
CA THR A 262 9.46 -1.86 -36.60
C THR A 262 9.20 -0.68 -35.67
N ALA A 263 10.09 0.32 -35.65
CA ALA A 263 9.91 1.57 -34.90
C ALA A 263 8.76 2.48 -35.41
N GLY A 264 8.01 2.06 -36.44
CA GLY A 264 7.02 2.92 -37.11
C GLY A 264 5.54 2.66 -36.83
N ALA A 265 5.09 1.47 -36.39
CA ALA A 265 3.64 1.18 -36.56
C ALA A 265 2.94 0.18 -35.62
N ILE A 266 3.54 -0.37 -34.57
CA ILE A 266 2.79 -1.26 -33.64
C ILE A 266 3.09 -0.86 -32.19
N GLY A 267 2.22 -0.01 -31.64
CA GLY A 267 2.27 0.40 -30.24
C GLY A 267 1.76 -0.71 -29.30
N ASN A 268 2.48 -0.88 -28.20
CA ASN A 268 2.02 -1.44 -26.91
C ASN A 268 1.83 -2.95 -26.77
N VAL A 269 2.79 -3.77 -27.21
CA VAL A 269 3.06 -5.06 -26.56
C VAL A 269 4.55 -5.21 -26.32
N GLY A 270 5.05 -4.52 -25.30
CA GLY A 270 6.42 -4.70 -24.82
C GLY A 270 6.53 -6.04 -24.09
N LEU A 271 7.20 -7.01 -24.71
CA LEU A 271 7.72 -8.20 -24.04
C LEU A 271 8.89 -7.77 -23.13
N GLY A 272 8.55 -7.26 -21.94
CA GLY A 272 9.50 -6.72 -20.97
C GLY A 272 10.33 -7.82 -20.30
N VAL A 273 11.64 -7.79 -20.49
CA VAL A 273 12.61 -8.74 -19.91
C VAL A 273 12.59 -8.72 -18.38
N GLY A 274 12.40 -7.55 -17.77
CA GLY A 274 12.27 -7.36 -16.32
C GLY A 274 10.94 -7.88 -15.78
N SER A 275 9.82 -7.71 -16.49
CA SER A 275 8.54 -8.31 -16.11
C SER A 275 8.59 -9.85 -16.13
N ALA A 276 9.25 -10.45 -17.13
CA ALA A 276 9.45 -11.90 -17.23
C ALA A 276 10.43 -12.43 -16.18
N TYR A 277 11.52 -11.70 -15.90
CA TYR A 277 12.49 -12.04 -14.85
C TYR A 277 11.85 -11.96 -13.45
N LEU A 278 11.10 -10.89 -13.18
CA LEU A 278 10.39 -10.73 -11.92
C LEU A 278 9.34 -11.84 -11.72
N ARG A 279 8.59 -12.17 -12.78
CA ARG A 279 7.60 -13.25 -12.74
C ARG A 279 8.22 -14.63 -12.52
N THR A 280 9.34 -14.93 -13.18
CA THR A 280 10.07 -16.20 -12.99
C THR A 280 10.69 -16.29 -11.60
N LYS A 281 11.16 -15.18 -11.02
CA LYS A 281 11.65 -15.13 -9.63
C LYS A 281 10.54 -15.24 -8.59
N LEU A 282 9.39 -14.61 -8.83
CA LEU A 282 8.19 -14.78 -8.00
C LEU A 282 7.67 -16.23 -8.05
N ALA A 283 7.81 -16.91 -9.19
CA ALA A 283 7.50 -18.34 -9.30
C ALA A 283 8.58 -19.26 -8.68
N ALA A 284 9.85 -18.84 -8.69
CA ALA A 284 10.97 -19.58 -8.10
C ALA A 284 11.07 -19.43 -6.57
N LEU A 285 10.51 -18.35 -6.03
CA LEU A 285 10.14 -18.27 -4.62
C LEU A 285 8.97 -19.26 -4.45
N ASP A 286 9.25 -20.44 -3.90
CA ASP A 286 8.31 -21.57 -3.67
C ASP A 286 7.21 -21.20 -2.64
N LEU A 287 6.49 -20.10 -2.92
CA LEU A 287 5.38 -19.56 -2.17
C LEU A 287 4.36 -20.65 -1.83
N PRO A 288 3.92 -21.53 -2.74
CA PRO A 288 2.96 -22.60 -2.44
C PRO A 288 3.37 -23.52 -1.29
N LYS A 289 4.66 -23.86 -1.14
CA LYS A 289 5.15 -24.60 0.04
C LYS A 289 5.22 -23.76 1.31
N LEU A 290 5.41 -22.45 1.19
CA LEU A 290 5.44 -21.52 2.31
C LEU A 290 4.04 -21.20 2.89
N ILE A 291 2.97 -21.41 2.10
CA ILE A 291 1.55 -21.12 2.47
C ILE A 291 0.61 -22.35 2.46
N GLY A 292 1.12 -23.57 2.24
CA GLY A 292 0.36 -24.81 2.48
C GLY A 292 -0.82 -25.08 1.53
N LEU A 293 -0.82 -24.54 0.32
CA LEU A 293 -1.84 -24.80 -0.71
C LEU A 293 -1.41 -25.97 -1.63
N PRO A 294 -2.26 -26.98 -1.89
CA PRO A 294 -1.95 -28.01 -2.86
C PRO A 294 -2.07 -27.45 -4.29
N GLY A 295 -1.01 -27.55 -5.09
CA GLY A 295 -1.08 -27.32 -6.55
C GLY A 295 -0.13 -26.30 -7.18
N GLY A 296 0.74 -25.63 -6.42
CA GLY A 296 1.84 -24.84 -7.03
C GLY A 296 1.39 -23.62 -7.85
N ALA A 297 2.30 -23.07 -8.67
CA ALA A 297 2.02 -21.96 -9.59
C ALA A 297 0.96 -22.32 -10.67
N ASP A 298 0.82 -23.61 -10.98
CA ASP A 298 -0.15 -24.14 -11.95
C ASP A 298 -1.60 -23.97 -11.48
N ALA A 299 -1.86 -24.01 -10.17
CA ALA A 299 -3.19 -23.75 -9.61
C ALA A 299 -3.63 -22.29 -9.81
N ILE A 300 -2.69 -21.34 -9.75
CA ILE A 300 -2.95 -19.90 -9.93
C ILE A 300 -3.20 -19.58 -11.41
N ILE A 301 -2.47 -20.23 -12.32
CA ILE A 301 -2.66 -20.10 -13.77
C ILE A 301 -4.01 -20.71 -14.19
N GLY A 302 -4.38 -21.88 -13.66
CA GLY A 302 -5.67 -22.51 -13.94
C GLY A 302 -6.87 -21.71 -13.43
N LEU A 303 -6.76 -21.06 -12.27
CA LEU A 303 -7.77 -20.14 -11.75
C LEU A 303 -7.92 -18.88 -12.62
N LEU A 304 -6.80 -18.36 -13.14
CA LEU A 304 -6.81 -17.21 -14.04
C LEU A 304 -7.43 -17.56 -15.40
N GLU A 305 -7.14 -18.75 -15.94
CA GLU A 305 -7.73 -19.24 -17.20
C GLU A 305 -9.25 -19.39 -17.08
N ALA A 306 -9.73 -19.92 -15.95
CA ALA A 306 -11.15 -20.11 -15.68
C ALA A 306 -11.90 -18.78 -15.60
N GLU A 307 -11.32 -17.76 -14.94
CA GLU A 307 -11.93 -16.44 -14.84
C GLU A 307 -11.83 -15.61 -16.13
N LEU A 308 -10.80 -15.84 -16.94
CA LEU A 308 -10.70 -15.25 -18.28
C LEU A 308 -11.70 -15.90 -19.24
N GLY A 309 -11.91 -17.21 -19.15
CA GLY A 309 -12.88 -17.95 -19.96
C GLY A 309 -14.32 -17.50 -19.73
N ASP A 310 -14.70 -17.22 -18.48
CA ASP A 310 -16.02 -16.66 -18.12
C ASP A 310 -16.26 -15.27 -18.73
N LYS A 311 -15.17 -14.56 -19.07
CA LYS A 311 -15.19 -13.23 -19.72
C LYS A 311 -14.88 -13.29 -21.22
N GLY A 312 -14.86 -14.48 -21.82
CA GLY A 312 -14.58 -14.70 -23.25
C GLY A 312 -13.14 -14.42 -23.67
N ARG A 313 -12.17 -14.55 -22.76
CA ARG A 313 -10.73 -14.33 -22.99
C ARG A 313 -9.92 -15.59 -22.63
N THR A 314 -8.73 -15.78 -23.18
CA THR A 314 -7.83 -16.92 -22.88
C THR A 314 -6.38 -16.44 -22.73
N LEU A 315 -5.55 -17.16 -21.98
CA LEU A 315 -4.11 -16.93 -21.94
C LEU A 315 -3.38 -17.54 -23.15
N GLY A 316 -4.06 -18.31 -24.00
CA GLY A 316 -3.48 -18.89 -25.23
C GLY A 316 -2.33 -19.86 -24.92
N GLU A 317 -1.23 -19.80 -25.68
CA GLU A 317 -0.05 -20.68 -25.51
C GLU A 317 0.60 -20.64 -24.10
N PHE A 318 0.23 -19.68 -23.25
CA PHE A 318 0.63 -19.64 -21.84
C PHE A 318 -0.12 -20.66 -20.96
N ALA A 319 -1.29 -21.14 -21.37
CA ALA A 319 -2.12 -22.10 -20.63
C ALA A 319 -1.66 -23.55 -20.84
N HIS A 320 -1.09 -23.82 -22.00
CA HIS A 320 -0.65 -25.14 -22.45
C HIS A 320 0.74 -25.00 -23.08
N PRO A 321 1.82 -25.00 -22.26
CA PRO A 321 3.16 -25.04 -22.81
C PRO A 321 3.27 -26.28 -23.71
N PRO A 322 3.83 -26.17 -24.93
CA PRO A 322 4.02 -27.33 -25.79
C PRO A 322 4.85 -28.38 -25.03
N GLN A 323 4.43 -29.65 -25.05
CA GLN A 323 5.22 -30.73 -24.47
C GLN A 323 6.63 -30.67 -25.06
N LEU A 324 7.61 -30.37 -24.20
CA LEU A 324 9.01 -30.39 -24.57
C LEU A 324 9.34 -31.80 -25.08
N ALA A 325 9.74 -31.88 -26.34
CA ALA A 325 10.27 -33.12 -26.90
C ALA A 325 11.47 -33.56 -26.06
N THR A 326 11.31 -34.63 -25.30
CA THR A 326 12.42 -35.27 -24.60
C THR A 326 13.48 -35.73 -25.61
N PHE A 327 14.74 -35.53 -25.25
CA PHE A 327 15.97 -35.88 -26.00
C PHE A 327 16.06 -37.32 -26.56
N ALA A 328 15.09 -38.20 -26.29
CA ALA A 328 14.99 -39.53 -26.88
C ALA A 328 14.64 -39.53 -28.38
N LYS A 329 14.12 -38.42 -28.95
CA LYS A 329 13.75 -38.35 -30.38
C LYS A 329 14.94 -38.14 -31.33
N PHE A 330 16.11 -37.79 -30.78
CA PHE A 330 17.36 -37.60 -31.55
C PHE A 330 18.35 -38.76 -31.40
N ALA A 331 17.97 -39.84 -30.68
CA ALA A 331 18.82 -41.01 -30.42
C ALA A 331 18.38 -42.29 -31.18
N ALA A 332 17.58 -42.17 -32.24
CA ALA A 332 17.31 -43.30 -33.14
C ALA A 332 18.24 -43.23 -34.37
N PRO A 333 19.00 -44.30 -34.69
CA PRO A 333 19.86 -44.31 -35.86
C PRO A 333 19.00 -44.23 -37.13
N ARG A 334 19.37 -43.32 -38.03
CA ARG A 334 18.78 -43.24 -39.37
C ARG A 334 19.17 -44.49 -40.15
N THR A 335 18.21 -45.40 -40.37
CA THR A 335 18.32 -46.40 -41.43
C THR A 335 18.16 -45.72 -42.80
N ALA A 336 18.95 -46.22 -43.75
CA ALA A 336 19.20 -45.69 -45.09
C ALA A 336 17.96 -45.27 -45.89
#